data_AF-A0A847L930-F1
#
_entry.id   AF-A0A847L930-F1
#
_cell.length_a   1.000
_cell.length_b   1.000
_cell.length_c   1.000
_cell.angle_alpha   90.00
_cell.angle_beta   90.00
_cell.angle_gamma   90.00
#
_symmetry.space_group_name_H-M   'P 1'
#
loop_
_entity.id
_entity.type
_entity.pdbx_description
1 polymer ?
#
loop_
_entity_poly.entity_id
_entity_poly.type
_entity_poly.pdbx_seq_one_letter_code
_entity_poly.pdbx_strand_id
1 'polypeptide(L)'
;MVRWGGAALVLALAVILARRTGTTLGDLLSPVTLKVGVTHLGLMASRFGWGWLALAGLLPVALVIGLPSGCFILPLLLFLPPWAVLLIMAIGQTMASALVWWTVRWWKLADPAGNVLQPYLGGLAGEPGGLTFWPRLFAAFPLRFLDAMAASRIPPDHRLSAHLFQIGLGNLFRMAIHVGWGHYLLAVLIDFRPFPTVDLGWLLALTLGEFLSFLLPQIPELSPAPPTVRKAVHALAQQS
;
A
#
# COMPACT_ATOMS: atom_id res chain seq x y z
N MET A 1 -3.89 4.91 18.68
CA MET A 1 -4.80 3.89 19.26
C MET A 1 -5.75 3.22 18.24
N VAL A 2 -5.40 3.12 16.94
CA VAL A 2 -6.26 2.54 15.87
C VAL A 2 -5.88 1.09 15.49
N ARG A 3 -4.87 0.50 16.16
CA ARG A 3 -4.19 -0.73 15.72
C ARG A 3 -5.01 -2.03 15.82
N TRP A 4 -6.15 -2.05 16.51
CA TRP A 4 -6.93 -3.28 16.77
C TRP A 4 -8.35 -3.28 16.19
N GLY A 5 -8.83 -2.12 15.70
CA GLY A 5 -10.22 -1.98 15.23
C GLY A 5 -10.55 -2.87 14.02
N GLY A 6 -9.62 -3.01 13.08
CA GLY A 6 -9.79 -3.88 11.92
C GLY A 6 -9.84 -5.36 12.29
N ALA A 7 -8.94 -5.82 13.18
CA ALA A 7 -8.93 -7.20 13.64
C ALA A 7 -10.20 -7.56 14.44
N ALA A 8 -10.67 -6.65 15.31
CA ALA A 8 -11.90 -6.83 16.05
C ALA A 8 -13.14 -6.89 15.15
N LEU A 9 -13.20 -6.05 14.11
CA LEU A 9 -14.30 -6.06 13.13
C LEU A 9 -14.33 -7.36 12.31
N VAL A 10 -13.18 -7.85 11.87
CA VAL A 10 -13.06 -9.12 11.13
C VAL A 10 -13.48 -10.29 12.02
N LEU A 11 -13.03 -10.32 13.28
CA LEU A 11 -13.44 -11.36 14.24
C LEU A 11 -14.95 -11.31 14.53
N ALA A 12 -15.51 -10.10 14.71
CA ALA A 12 -16.93 -9.91 14.93
C ALA A 12 -17.77 -10.40 13.74
N LEU A 13 -17.34 -10.07 12.51
CA LEU A 13 -18.00 -10.56 11.29
C LEU A 13 -17.94 -12.09 11.17
N ALA A 14 -16.79 -12.71 11.48
CA ALA A 14 -16.64 -14.17 11.47
C ALA A 14 -17.56 -14.86 12.50
N VAL A 15 -17.67 -14.30 13.71
CA VAL A 15 -18.57 -14.79 14.76
C VAL A 15 -20.03 -14.63 14.36
N ILE A 16 -20.41 -13.51 13.76
CA ILE A 16 -21.78 -13.28 13.27
C ILE A 16 -22.12 -14.28 12.16
N LEU A 17 -21.18 -14.53 11.25
CA LEU A 17 -21.36 -15.49 10.16
C LEU A 17 -21.56 -16.91 10.70
N ALA A 18 -20.73 -17.34 11.65
CA ALA A 18 -20.85 -18.63 12.33
C ALA A 18 -22.21 -18.85 12.98
N ARG A 19 -22.70 -17.83 13.69
CA ARG A 19 -24.03 -17.87 14.30
C ARG A 19 -25.15 -17.97 13.26
N ARG A 20 -25.01 -17.31 12.11
CA ARG A 20 -26.03 -17.34 11.05
C ARG A 20 -26.05 -18.65 10.26
N THR A 21 -24.90 -19.30 10.09
CA THR A 21 -24.80 -20.56 9.33
C THR A 21 -24.96 -21.82 10.18
N GLY A 22 -25.09 -21.67 11.51
CA GLY A 22 -25.23 -22.81 12.41
C GLY A 22 -23.96 -23.67 12.52
N THR A 23 -22.81 -23.12 12.16
CA THR A 23 -21.51 -23.81 12.13
C THR A 23 -20.61 -23.29 13.25
N THR A 24 -19.66 -24.12 13.70
CA THR A 24 -18.65 -23.65 14.65
C THR A 24 -17.65 -22.74 13.93
N LEU A 25 -16.99 -21.85 14.68
CA LEU A 25 -15.92 -21.01 14.13
C LEU A 25 -14.79 -21.85 13.54
N GLY A 26 -14.51 -23.02 14.14
CA GLY A 26 -13.51 -23.97 13.65
C GLY A 26 -13.87 -24.58 12.30
N ASP A 27 -15.14 -24.95 12.10
CA ASP A 27 -15.61 -25.51 10.82
C ASP A 27 -15.62 -24.45 9.71
N LEU A 28 -15.95 -23.21 10.06
CA LEU A 28 -15.92 -22.05 9.15
C LEU A 28 -14.50 -21.66 8.73
N LEU A 29 -13.55 -21.77 9.66
CA LEU A 29 -12.14 -21.48 9.42
C LEU A 29 -11.37 -22.73 8.96
N SER A 30 -12.05 -23.86 8.74
CA SER A 30 -11.38 -25.03 8.17
C SER A 30 -10.90 -24.72 6.75
N PRO A 31 -9.73 -25.25 6.33
CA PRO A 31 -9.19 -24.97 5.01
C PRO A 31 -10.16 -25.31 3.87
N VAL A 32 -10.94 -26.39 4.02
CA VAL A 32 -11.93 -26.83 3.03
C VAL A 32 -13.06 -25.80 2.90
N THR A 33 -13.65 -25.36 4.01
CA THR A 33 -14.74 -24.37 4.00
C THR A 33 -14.25 -23.02 3.47
N LEU A 34 -13.06 -22.58 3.88
CA LEU A 34 -12.45 -21.35 3.37
C LEU A 34 -12.23 -21.45 1.85
N LYS A 35 -11.70 -22.56 1.35
CA LYS A 35 -11.46 -22.76 -0.08
C LYS A 35 -12.74 -22.75 -0.91
N VAL A 36 -13.79 -23.43 -0.45
CA VAL A 36 -15.11 -23.41 -1.10
C VAL A 36 -15.70 -22.00 -1.10
N GLY A 37 -15.62 -21.31 0.04
CA GLY A 37 -16.09 -19.93 0.18
C GLY A 37 -15.39 -18.96 -0.77
N VAL A 38 -14.05 -18.99 -0.82
CA VAL A 38 -13.25 -18.15 -1.73
C VAL A 38 -13.56 -18.49 -3.18
N THR A 39 -13.72 -19.77 -3.53
CA THR A 39 -14.06 -20.18 -4.90
C THR A 39 -15.43 -19.64 -5.32
N HIS A 40 -16.44 -19.76 -4.45
CA HIS A 40 -17.78 -19.23 -4.72
C HIS A 40 -17.77 -17.70 -4.87
N LEU A 41 -17.04 -17.01 -3.98
CA LEU A 41 -16.84 -15.56 -4.04
C LEU A 41 -16.14 -15.14 -5.34
N GLY A 42 -15.09 -15.85 -5.76
CA GLY A 42 -14.39 -15.61 -7.03
C GLY A 42 -15.30 -15.79 -8.25
N LEU A 43 -16.17 -16.81 -8.24
CA LEU A 43 -17.16 -17.03 -9.30
C LEU A 43 -18.19 -15.91 -9.34
N MET A 44 -18.71 -15.44 -8.20
CA MET A 44 -19.62 -14.29 -8.15
C MET A 44 -18.94 -13.01 -8.65
N ALA A 45 -17.69 -12.77 -8.23
CA ALA A 45 -16.88 -11.64 -8.64
C ALA A 45 -16.63 -11.58 -10.15
N SER A 46 -16.45 -12.73 -10.81
CA SER A 46 -16.27 -12.79 -12.27
C SER A 46 -17.47 -12.21 -13.04
N ARG A 47 -18.67 -12.23 -12.45
CA ARG A 47 -19.91 -11.68 -13.02
C ARG A 47 -20.08 -10.18 -12.79
N PHE A 48 -19.23 -9.57 -11.96
CA PHE A 48 -19.36 -8.17 -11.56
C PHE A 48 -18.96 -7.18 -12.66
N GLY A 49 -18.27 -7.64 -13.72
CA GLY A 49 -18.05 -6.90 -14.97
C GLY A 49 -17.46 -5.50 -14.76
N TRP A 50 -18.12 -4.49 -15.33
CA TRP A 50 -17.71 -3.08 -15.25
C TRP A 50 -17.77 -2.49 -13.83
N GLY A 51 -18.43 -3.15 -12.88
CA GLY A 51 -18.45 -2.71 -11.48
C GLY A 51 -17.06 -2.62 -10.86
N TRP A 52 -16.10 -3.43 -11.33
CA TRP A 52 -14.70 -3.35 -10.90
C TRP A 52 -14.05 -2.00 -11.22
N LEU A 53 -14.44 -1.37 -12.32
CA LEU A 53 -13.93 -0.04 -12.70
C LEU A 53 -14.51 1.06 -11.83
N ALA A 54 -15.78 0.95 -11.43
CA ALA A 54 -16.38 1.87 -10.47
C ALA A 54 -15.69 1.77 -9.09
N LEU A 55 -15.42 0.55 -8.61
CA LEU A 55 -14.65 0.32 -7.39
C LEU A 55 -13.23 0.86 -7.48
N ALA A 56 -12.56 0.66 -8.62
CA ALA A 56 -11.23 1.22 -8.88
C ALA A 56 -11.23 2.75 -8.92
N GLY A 57 -12.31 3.40 -9.37
CA GLY A 57 -12.48 4.85 -9.35
C GLY A 57 -12.69 5.43 -7.94
N LEU A 58 -13.33 4.68 -7.03
CA LEU A 58 -13.52 5.08 -5.64
C LEU A 58 -12.27 4.85 -4.78
N LEU A 59 -11.41 3.91 -5.16
CA LEU A 59 -10.19 3.56 -4.43
C LEU A 59 -9.27 4.78 -4.19
N PRO A 60 -8.92 5.62 -5.18
CA PRO A 60 -8.12 6.82 -4.96
C PRO A 60 -8.71 7.74 -3.90
N VAL A 61 -10.03 7.96 -3.91
CA VAL A 61 -10.72 8.83 -2.94
C VAL A 61 -10.60 8.24 -1.54
N ALA A 62 -10.86 6.94 -1.39
CA ALA A 62 -10.76 6.25 -0.11
C ALA A 62 -9.33 6.29 0.46
N LEU A 63 -8.31 6.17 -0.41
CA LEU A 63 -6.90 6.29 -0.02
C LEU A 63 -6.54 7.71 0.40
N VAL A 64 -7.09 8.74 -0.25
CA VAL A 64 -6.87 10.17 0.10
C VAL A 64 -7.44 10.50 1.48
N ILE A 65 -8.62 9.98 1.82
CA ILE A 65 -9.23 10.19 3.16
C ILE A 65 -8.60 9.34 4.27
N GLY A 66 -7.58 8.54 3.94
CA GLY A 66 -6.75 7.84 4.92
C GLY A 66 -7.12 6.38 5.17
N LEU A 67 -7.96 5.73 4.34
CA LEU A 67 -8.15 4.28 4.46
C LEU A 67 -6.85 3.55 4.08
N PRO A 68 -6.31 2.68 4.96
CA PRO A 68 -5.10 1.92 4.66
C PRO A 68 -5.28 1.00 3.44
N SER A 69 -4.24 0.88 2.61
CA SER A 69 -4.25 -0.02 1.44
C SER A 69 -4.53 -1.48 1.78
N GLY A 70 -4.10 -1.93 2.97
CA GLY A 70 -4.36 -3.29 3.46
C GLY A 70 -5.85 -3.63 3.56
N CYS A 71 -6.72 -2.64 3.81
CA CYS A 71 -8.18 -2.84 3.83
C CYS A 71 -8.75 -3.22 2.45
N PHE A 72 -8.02 -2.93 1.37
CA PHE A 72 -8.44 -3.25 0.00
C PHE A 72 -7.70 -4.46 -0.55
N ILE A 73 -6.40 -4.62 -0.24
CA ILE A 73 -5.56 -5.69 -0.79
C ILE A 73 -6.13 -7.07 -0.47
N LEU A 74 -6.39 -7.37 0.80
CA LEU A 74 -6.85 -8.71 1.20
C LEU A 74 -8.22 -9.06 0.61
N PRO A 75 -9.26 -8.19 0.69
CA PRO A 75 -10.52 -8.47 0.01
C PRO A 75 -10.37 -8.64 -1.49
N LEU A 76 -9.62 -7.78 -2.17
CA LEU A 76 -9.44 -7.87 -3.63
C LEU A 76 -8.76 -9.17 -4.05
N LEU A 77 -7.80 -9.67 -3.25
CA LEU A 77 -7.13 -10.95 -3.50
C LEU A 77 -8.05 -12.17 -3.38
N LEU A 78 -9.20 -12.05 -2.71
CA LEU A 78 -10.22 -13.11 -2.69
C LEU A 78 -10.99 -13.22 -4.01
N PHE A 79 -10.98 -12.15 -4.82
CA PHE A 79 -11.81 -12.02 -6.02
C PHE A 79 -11.01 -11.93 -7.31
N LEU A 80 -9.77 -11.45 -7.25
CA LEU A 80 -8.94 -11.13 -8.40
C LEU A 80 -7.56 -11.79 -8.28
N PRO A 81 -6.92 -12.17 -9.41
CA PRO A 81 -5.57 -12.70 -9.38
C PRO A 81 -4.57 -11.62 -8.89
N PRO A 82 -3.44 -12.02 -8.27
CA PRO A 82 -2.51 -11.10 -7.60
C PRO A 82 -1.95 -10.02 -8.54
N TRP A 83 -1.72 -10.33 -9.81
CA TRP A 83 -1.26 -9.35 -10.80
C TRP A 83 -2.30 -8.25 -11.06
N ALA A 84 -3.60 -8.59 -11.06
CA ALA A 84 -4.68 -7.62 -11.27
C ALA A 84 -4.82 -6.72 -10.05
N VAL A 85 -4.75 -7.30 -8.84
CA VAL A 85 -4.73 -6.52 -7.59
C VAL A 85 -3.55 -5.58 -7.55
N LEU A 86 -2.35 -6.05 -7.94
CA LEU A 86 -1.15 -5.21 -8.03
C LEU A 86 -1.38 -4.00 -8.94
N LEU A 87 -1.90 -4.21 -10.16
CA LEU A 87 -2.15 -3.12 -11.10
C LEU A 87 -3.20 -2.13 -10.57
N ILE A 88 -4.33 -2.62 -10.06
CA ILE A 88 -5.40 -1.78 -9.49
C ILE A 88 -4.87 -0.94 -8.34
N MET A 89 -4.12 -1.55 -7.42
CA MET A 89 -3.57 -0.86 -6.25
C MET A 89 -2.47 0.13 -6.66
N ALA A 90 -1.57 -0.23 -7.57
CA ALA A 90 -0.51 0.67 -8.04
C ALA A 90 -1.09 1.89 -8.78
N ILE A 91 -2.06 1.68 -9.67
CA ILE A 91 -2.78 2.76 -10.37
C ILE A 91 -3.55 3.61 -9.36
N GLY A 92 -4.31 2.98 -8.46
CA GLY A 92 -5.09 3.67 -7.43
C GLY A 92 -4.24 4.55 -6.52
N GLN A 93 -3.09 4.05 -6.05
CA GLN A 93 -2.13 4.84 -5.26
C GLN A 93 -1.56 6.01 -6.05
N THR A 94 -1.27 5.80 -7.33
CA THR A 94 -0.71 6.83 -8.23
C THR A 94 -1.74 7.93 -8.52
N MET A 95 -3.00 7.55 -8.77
CA MET A 95 -4.11 8.50 -8.90
C MET A 95 -4.36 9.26 -7.59
N ALA A 96 -4.32 8.57 -6.45
CA ALA A 96 -4.42 9.23 -5.14
C ALA A 96 -3.27 10.24 -4.95
N SER A 97 -2.05 9.91 -5.37
CA SER A 97 -0.90 10.82 -5.30
C SER A 97 -1.09 12.04 -6.19
N ALA A 98 -1.63 11.85 -7.39
CA ALA A 98 -2.01 12.95 -8.29
C ALA A 98 -3.09 13.86 -7.67
N LEU A 99 -4.10 13.28 -7.02
CA LEU A 99 -5.17 14.03 -6.34
C LEU A 99 -4.64 14.87 -5.17
N VAL A 100 -3.79 14.29 -4.31
CA VAL A 100 -3.14 15.03 -3.21
C VAL A 100 -2.29 16.16 -3.77
N TRP A 101 -1.49 15.87 -4.80
CA TRP A 101 -0.63 16.88 -5.43
C TRP A 101 -1.44 18.04 -5.99
N TRP A 102 -2.49 17.74 -6.73
CA TRP A 102 -3.40 18.74 -7.28
C TRP A 102 -4.03 19.58 -6.16
N THR A 103 -4.55 18.93 -5.13
CA THR A 103 -5.17 19.61 -3.97
C THR A 103 -4.19 20.55 -3.28
N VAL A 104 -3.01 20.06 -2.91
CA VAL A 104 -1.99 20.86 -2.20
C VAL A 104 -1.58 22.09 -3.00
N ARG A 105 -1.36 21.94 -4.31
CA ARG A 105 -0.97 23.06 -5.16
C ARG A 105 -2.12 24.02 -5.48
N TRP A 106 -3.31 23.49 -5.74
CA TRP A 106 -4.50 24.28 -6.05
C TRP A 106 -4.86 25.22 -4.90
N TRP A 107 -4.86 24.67 -3.69
CA TRP A 107 -5.17 25.41 -2.47
C TRP A 107 -3.96 26.17 -1.89
N LYS A 108 -2.80 26.11 -2.56
CA LYS A 108 -1.53 26.70 -2.10
C LYS A 108 -1.22 26.35 -0.63
N LEU A 109 -1.51 25.11 -0.24
CA LEU A 109 -1.31 24.59 1.12
C LEU A 109 0.17 24.37 1.48
N ALA A 110 1.10 24.90 0.68
CA ALA A 110 2.51 24.83 0.94
C ALA A 110 2.86 25.70 2.15
N ASP A 111 3.71 25.18 3.04
CA ASP A 111 4.37 25.94 4.10
C ASP A 111 5.13 27.13 3.47
N PRO A 112 4.62 28.37 3.56
CA PRO A 112 5.22 29.53 2.89
C PRO A 112 6.61 29.87 3.44
N ALA A 113 6.97 29.32 4.60
CA ALA A 113 8.18 29.66 5.33
C ALA A 113 9.25 28.56 5.29
N GLY A 114 8.94 27.35 4.81
CA GLY A 114 9.88 26.22 4.78
C GLY A 114 10.34 25.74 6.17
N ASN A 115 9.61 26.10 7.23
CA ASN A 115 10.03 25.96 8.63
C ASN A 115 9.61 24.63 9.27
N VAL A 116 8.64 23.91 8.69
CA VAL A 116 8.10 22.68 9.33
C VAL A 116 8.97 21.45 9.02
N LEU A 117 9.78 21.48 7.96
CA LEU A 117 10.57 20.34 7.47
C LEU A 117 12.01 20.78 7.18
N GLN A 118 12.98 20.11 7.82
CA GLN A 118 14.40 20.51 7.92
C GLN A 118 15.06 20.96 6.59
N PRO A 119 16.10 21.82 6.65
CA PRO A 119 16.81 22.36 5.48
C PRO A 119 17.37 21.29 4.52
N TYR A 120 17.65 20.08 4.99
CA TYR A 120 18.14 18.97 4.15
C TYR A 120 17.14 18.50 3.08
N LEU A 121 15.84 18.76 3.28
CA LEU A 121 14.81 18.49 2.27
C LEU A 121 14.78 19.57 1.17
N GLY A 122 15.39 20.75 1.41
CA GLY A 122 15.54 21.81 0.42
C GLY A 122 16.51 21.46 -0.72
N GLY A 123 17.57 20.70 -0.42
CA GLY A 123 18.50 20.21 -1.46
C GLY A 123 17.87 19.22 -2.45
N LEU A 124 16.84 18.49 -1.99
CA LEU A 124 16.08 17.56 -2.83
C LEU A 124 15.09 18.23 -3.79
N ALA A 125 14.81 19.53 -3.62
CA ALA A 125 14.03 20.28 -4.60
C ALA A 125 14.72 20.32 -5.98
N GLY A 126 16.06 20.19 -6.01
CA GLY A 126 16.86 20.08 -7.22
C GLY A 126 16.96 18.66 -7.82
N GLU A 127 16.51 17.63 -7.08
CA GLU A 127 16.43 16.24 -7.56
C GLU A 127 15.01 15.69 -7.36
N PRO A 128 14.03 16.11 -8.17
CA PRO A 128 12.62 15.77 -7.97
C PRO A 128 12.34 14.25 -7.98
N GLY A 129 13.14 13.48 -8.72
CA GLY A 129 13.10 12.01 -8.72
C GLY A 129 13.54 11.39 -7.40
N GLY A 130 14.39 12.08 -6.65
CA GLY A 130 14.84 11.70 -5.31
C GLY A 130 13.67 11.66 -4.30
N LEU A 131 12.77 12.65 -4.35
CA LEU A 131 11.61 12.74 -3.46
C LEU A 131 10.41 11.91 -3.90
N THR A 132 10.24 11.74 -5.21
CA THR A 132 9.02 11.14 -5.77
C THR A 132 9.12 9.63 -5.94
N PHE A 133 10.32 9.03 -5.89
CA PHE A 133 10.52 7.59 -6.01
C PHE A 133 10.99 6.94 -4.70
N TRP A 134 12.19 7.27 -4.22
CA TRP A 134 12.89 6.50 -3.18
C TRP A 134 12.15 6.39 -1.84
N PRO A 135 11.62 7.48 -1.25
CA PRO A 135 10.84 7.37 -0.01
C PRO A 135 9.63 6.46 -0.15
N ARG A 136 9.05 6.33 -1.35
CA ARG A 136 7.85 5.50 -1.55
C ARG A 136 8.12 4.01 -1.37
N LEU A 137 9.35 3.56 -1.61
CA LEU A 137 9.73 2.15 -1.47
C LEU A 137 9.61 1.64 -0.04
N PHE A 138 9.61 2.54 0.95
CA PHE A 138 9.65 2.21 2.37
C PHE A 138 8.27 2.29 3.00
N ALA A 139 7.79 1.18 3.60
CA ALA A 139 6.48 1.14 4.25
C ALA A 139 6.40 2.06 5.48
N ALA A 140 7.56 2.42 6.07
CA ALA A 140 7.68 3.39 7.16
C ALA A 140 6.96 4.70 6.90
N PHE A 141 6.94 5.17 5.65
CA PHE A 141 6.40 6.48 5.32
C PHE A 141 4.96 6.38 4.81
N PRO A 142 4.02 7.15 5.39
CA PRO A 142 2.68 7.30 4.84
C PRO A 142 2.74 7.96 3.45
N LEU A 143 2.20 7.30 2.42
CA LEU A 143 2.26 7.81 1.04
C LEU A 143 1.62 9.20 0.89
N ARG A 144 0.49 9.46 1.56
CA ARG A 144 -0.22 10.75 1.48
C ARG A 144 0.61 11.90 2.05
N PHE A 145 1.42 11.64 3.07
CA PHE A 145 2.36 12.59 3.64
C PHE A 145 3.49 12.89 2.64
N LEU A 146 4.09 11.86 2.05
CA LEU A 146 5.12 12.02 1.01
C LEU A 146 4.58 12.80 -0.20
N ASP A 147 3.33 12.57 -0.59
CA ASP A 147 2.67 13.29 -1.69
C ASP A 147 2.51 14.78 -1.40
N ALA A 148 2.05 15.12 -0.19
CA ALA A 148 1.89 16.51 0.23
C ALA A 148 3.25 17.23 0.34
N MET A 149 4.27 16.55 0.86
CA MET A 149 5.63 17.07 0.89
C MET A 149 6.20 17.29 -0.51
N ALA A 150 6.08 16.30 -1.40
CA ALA A 150 6.59 16.44 -2.76
C ALA A 150 5.88 17.58 -3.50
N ALA A 151 4.56 17.70 -3.34
CA ALA A 151 3.78 18.76 -3.97
C ALA A 151 4.13 20.17 -3.47
N SER A 152 4.52 20.31 -2.19
CA SER A 152 4.90 21.59 -1.59
C SER A 152 6.36 21.98 -1.81
N ARG A 153 7.28 21.01 -1.95
CA ARG A 153 8.72 21.28 -2.09
C ARG A 153 9.23 21.32 -3.52
N ILE A 154 8.61 20.56 -4.42
CA ILE A 154 9.00 20.61 -5.83
C ILE A 154 8.60 21.98 -6.39
N PRO A 155 9.51 22.68 -7.11
CA PRO A 155 9.24 24.00 -7.66
C PRO A 155 7.94 24.09 -8.48
N PRO A 156 7.26 25.24 -8.48
CA PRO A 156 5.95 25.40 -9.12
C PRO A 156 5.97 25.30 -10.65
N ASP A 157 7.12 25.56 -11.27
CA ASP A 157 7.38 25.41 -12.71
C ASP A 157 7.37 23.94 -13.16
N HIS A 158 7.63 23.00 -12.25
CA HIS A 158 7.56 21.58 -12.53
C HIS A 158 6.11 21.08 -12.56
N ARG A 159 5.76 20.38 -13.64
CA ARG A 159 4.43 19.78 -13.85
C ARG A 159 4.37 18.39 -13.22
N LEU A 160 3.21 18.02 -12.67
CA LEU A 160 2.96 16.67 -12.11
C LEU A 160 3.32 15.56 -13.11
N SER A 161 3.04 15.75 -14.39
CA SER A 161 3.32 14.77 -15.45
C SER A 161 4.81 14.36 -15.51
N ALA A 162 5.73 15.27 -15.15
CA ALA A 162 7.17 14.96 -15.10
C ALA A 162 7.53 13.97 -13.98
N HIS A 163 6.67 13.79 -12.98
CA HIS A 163 6.90 12.93 -11.82
C HIS A 163 6.02 11.68 -11.80
N LEU A 164 4.95 11.62 -12.60
CA LEU A 164 4.00 10.49 -12.59
C LEU A 164 4.66 9.14 -12.82
N PHE A 165 5.66 9.06 -13.70
CA PHE A 165 6.38 7.82 -13.93
C PHE A 165 7.11 7.32 -12.68
N GLN A 166 7.86 8.22 -12.02
CA GLN A 166 8.61 7.91 -10.79
C GLN A 166 7.66 7.55 -9.64
N ILE A 167 6.58 8.32 -9.48
CA ILE A 167 5.52 8.03 -8.51
C ILE A 167 4.91 6.66 -8.76
N GLY A 168 4.53 6.39 -10.01
CA GLY A 168 3.91 5.13 -10.44
C GLY A 168 4.82 3.93 -10.21
N LEU A 169 6.10 4.05 -10.59
CA LEU A 169 7.08 3.00 -10.40
C LEU A 169 7.34 2.73 -8.91
N GLY A 170 7.48 3.77 -8.09
CA GLY A 170 7.65 3.62 -6.64
C GLY A 170 6.44 2.97 -5.96
N ASN A 171 5.24 3.39 -6.35
CA ASN A 171 3.99 2.78 -5.88
C ASN A 171 3.86 1.31 -6.33
N LEU A 172 4.25 1.00 -7.58
CA LEU A 172 4.23 -0.37 -8.10
C LEU A 172 5.13 -1.29 -7.29
N PHE A 173 6.39 -0.91 -7.06
CA PHE A 173 7.32 -1.73 -6.27
C PHE A 173 6.86 -1.90 -4.83
N ARG A 174 6.38 -0.82 -4.19
CA ARG A 174 5.84 -0.91 -2.84
C ARG A 174 4.62 -1.83 -2.77
N MET A 175 3.68 -1.71 -3.72
CA MET A 175 2.50 -2.56 -3.76
C MET A 175 2.84 -4.01 -4.11
N ALA A 176 3.91 -4.28 -4.88
CA ALA A 176 4.33 -5.64 -5.19
C ALA A 176 4.68 -6.43 -3.92
N ILE A 177 5.32 -5.78 -2.94
CA ILE A 177 5.62 -6.39 -1.64
C ILE A 177 4.32 -6.67 -0.89
N HIS A 178 3.47 -5.66 -0.69
CA HIS A 178 2.23 -5.82 0.08
C HIS A 178 1.23 -6.81 -0.54
N VAL A 179 1.07 -6.77 -1.86
CA VAL A 179 0.17 -7.67 -2.61
C VAL A 179 0.74 -9.08 -2.65
N GLY A 180 2.04 -9.22 -2.87
CA GLY A 180 2.72 -10.51 -2.78
C GLY A 180 2.56 -11.11 -1.38
N TRP A 181 2.81 -10.32 -0.34
CA TRP A 181 2.69 -10.76 1.06
C TRP A 181 1.27 -11.24 1.35
N GLY A 182 0.27 -10.45 0.97
CA GLY A 182 -1.15 -10.83 1.11
C GLY A 182 -1.50 -12.09 0.32
N HIS A 183 -0.98 -12.25 -0.89
CA HIS A 183 -1.22 -13.43 -1.72
C HIS A 183 -0.66 -14.70 -1.07
N TYR A 184 0.60 -14.68 -0.65
CA TYR A 184 1.23 -15.85 -0.02
C TYR A 184 0.70 -16.12 1.39
N LEU A 185 0.26 -15.09 2.12
CA LEU A 185 -0.48 -15.27 3.36
C LEU A 185 -1.78 -16.04 3.11
N LEU A 186 -2.58 -15.60 2.12
CA LEU A 186 -3.82 -16.29 1.75
C LEU A 186 -3.54 -17.71 1.23
N ALA A 187 -2.46 -17.91 0.46
CA ALA A 187 -2.06 -19.23 0.00
C ALA A 187 -1.75 -20.17 1.18
N VAL A 188 -0.98 -19.71 2.17
CA VAL A 188 -0.66 -20.49 3.38
C VAL A 188 -1.89 -20.74 4.26
N LEU A 189 -2.82 -19.80 4.34
CA LEU A 189 -4.04 -19.92 5.16
C LEU A 189 -5.13 -20.78 4.52
N ILE A 190 -5.27 -20.74 3.19
CA ILE A 190 -6.41 -21.32 2.46
C ILE A 190 -6.03 -22.60 1.72
N ASP A 191 -4.78 -22.76 1.27
CA ASP A 191 -4.44 -23.75 0.24
C ASP A 191 -3.39 -24.79 0.68
N PHE A 192 -3.74 -26.06 0.41
CA PHE A 192 -2.84 -27.20 0.34
C PHE A 192 -2.26 -27.30 -1.07
N ARG A 193 -1.45 -26.32 -1.50
CA ARG A 193 -0.68 -26.47 -2.74
C ARG A 193 0.28 -27.65 -2.61
N PRO A 194 0.71 -28.28 -3.72
CA PRO A 194 1.67 -29.38 -3.67
C PRO A 194 3.02 -29.00 -3.03
N PHE A 195 3.33 -27.69 -2.92
CA PHE A 195 4.59 -27.19 -2.41
C PHE A 195 4.41 -26.09 -1.32
N PRO A 196 3.86 -26.43 -0.14
CA PRO A 196 3.59 -25.45 0.92
C PRO A 196 4.87 -24.78 1.45
N THR A 197 6.01 -25.44 1.30
CA THR A 197 7.33 -24.90 1.65
C THR A 197 7.74 -23.72 0.77
N VAL A 198 7.35 -23.72 -0.51
CA VAL A 198 7.64 -22.62 -1.44
C VAL A 198 6.81 -21.40 -1.08
N ASP A 199 5.51 -21.58 -0.81
CA ASP A 199 4.62 -20.49 -0.41
C ASP A 199 5.04 -19.90 0.94
N LEU A 200 5.42 -20.74 1.90
CA LEU A 200 5.98 -20.30 3.19
C LEU A 200 7.29 -19.55 3.00
N GLY A 201 8.19 -20.04 2.13
CA GLY A 201 9.44 -19.38 1.81
C GLY A 201 9.23 -17.97 1.25
N TRP A 202 8.30 -17.82 0.30
CA TRP A 202 7.93 -16.50 -0.23
C TRP A 202 7.26 -15.60 0.80
N LEU A 203 6.36 -16.14 1.64
CA LEU A 203 5.74 -15.39 2.73
C LEU A 203 6.81 -14.85 3.70
N LEU A 204 7.79 -15.68 4.08
CA LEU A 204 8.89 -15.27 4.95
C LEU A 204 9.79 -14.23 4.29
N ALA A 205 10.15 -14.43 3.01
CA ALA A 205 10.96 -13.47 2.26
C ALA A 205 10.26 -12.11 2.12
N LEU A 206 8.96 -12.09 1.86
CA LEU A 206 8.17 -10.87 1.75
C LEU A 206 7.92 -10.23 3.12
N THR A 207 7.77 -11.03 4.18
CA THR A 207 7.71 -10.54 5.56
C THR A 207 9.02 -9.84 5.93
N LEU A 208 10.17 -10.43 5.57
CA LEU A 208 11.46 -9.76 5.72
C LEU A 208 11.52 -8.47 4.88
N GLY A 209 11.02 -8.49 3.64
CA GLY A 209 10.91 -7.29 2.81
C GLY A 209 10.10 -6.17 3.46
N GLU A 210 8.94 -6.49 4.04
CA GLU A 210 8.13 -5.57 4.84
C GLU A 210 8.93 -5.00 6.01
N PHE A 211 9.57 -5.86 6.82
CA PHE A 211 10.42 -5.42 7.94
C PHE A 211 11.54 -4.50 7.50
N LEU A 212 12.27 -4.86 6.44
CA LEU A 212 13.35 -4.05 5.88
C LEU A 212 12.83 -2.71 5.38
N SER A 213 11.61 -2.66 4.83
CA SER A 213 11.00 -1.41 4.39
C SER A 213 10.68 -0.44 5.55
N PHE A 214 10.63 -0.93 6.80
CA PHE A 214 10.57 -0.11 8.02
C PHE A 214 11.95 0.18 8.62
N LEU A 215 12.88 -0.77 8.55
CA LEU A 215 14.21 -0.70 9.17
C LEU A 215 15.22 0.11 8.37
N LEU A 216 15.31 -0.10 7.05
CA LEU A 216 16.31 0.53 6.19
C LEU A 216 16.29 2.07 6.20
N PRO A 217 15.13 2.75 6.31
CA PRO A 217 15.12 4.20 6.49
C PRO A 217 15.85 4.70 7.75
N GLN A 218 15.90 3.88 8.81
CA GLN A 218 16.59 4.22 10.06
C GLN A 218 18.10 4.00 9.97
N ILE A 219 18.60 3.27 8.97
CA ILE A 219 20.02 2.93 8.79
C ILE A 219 20.47 3.43 7.40
N PRO A 220 20.82 4.72 7.27
CA PRO A 220 21.10 5.35 5.98
C PRO A 220 22.22 4.65 5.19
N GLU A 221 23.19 4.02 5.86
CA GLU A 221 24.30 3.29 5.25
C GLU A 221 23.83 2.11 4.40
N LEU A 222 22.73 1.47 4.82
CA LEU A 222 22.15 0.29 4.18
C LEU A 222 21.03 0.62 3.19
N SER A 223 20.60 1.88 3.14
CA SER A 223 19.53 2.29 2.23
C SER A 223 20.01 2.21 0.76
N PRO A 224 19.24 1.59 -0.15
CA PRO A 224 19.58 1.48 -1.56
C PRO A 224 19.50 2.82 -2.31
N ALA A 225 19.00 3.88 -1.66
CA ALA A 225 18.87 5.20 -2.26
C ALA A 225 20.25 5.84 -2.55
N PRO A 226 20.34 6.79 -3.52
CA PRO A 226 21.55 7.58 -3.76
C PRO A 226 21.99 8.34 -2.51
N PRO A 227 23.30 8.62 -2.33
CA PRO A 227 23.81 9.30 -1.14
C PRO A 227 23.12 10.62 -0.78
N THR A 228 22.71 11.40 -1.79
CA THR A 228 21.96 12.66 -1.63
C THR A 228 20.59 12.44 -1.00
N VAL A 229 19.92 11.34 -1.35
CA VAL A 229 18.57 10.98 -0.92
C VAL A 229 18.56 10.26 0.44
N ARG A 230 19.62 9.50 0.77
CA ARG A 230 19.73 8.76 2.05
C ARG A 230 19.54 9.64 3.27
N LYS A 231 20.19 10.81 3.29
CA LYS A 231 20.10 11.77 4.41
C LYS A 231 18.67 12.25 4.64
N ALA A 232 17.95 12.50 3.55
CA ALA A 232 16.56 12.93 3.63
C ALA A 232 15.62 11.81 4.04
N VAL A 233 15.79 10.61 3.48
CA VAL A 233 15.03 9.42 3.92
C VAL A 233 15.23 9.18 5.41
N HIS A 234 16.47 9.29 5.90
CA HIS A 234 16.76 9.17 7.32
C HIS A 234 16.13 10.28 8.17
N ALA A 235 16.25 11.53 7.72
CA ALA A 235 15.62 12.67 8.42
C ALA A 235 14.10 12.50 8.52
N LEU A 236 13.45 11.98 7.47
CA LEU A 236 12.02 11.65 7.50
C LEU A 236 11.72 10.53 8.49
N ALA A 237 12.59 9.51 8.58
CA ALA A 237 12.41 8.37 9.49
C ALA A 237 12.53 8.76 10.97
N GLN A 238 13.28 9.81 11.28
CA GLN A 238 13.38 10.34 12.65
C GLN A 238 12.15 11.19 13.07
N GLN A 239 11.34 11.62 12.11
CA GLN A 239 10.17 12.48 12.35
C GLN A 239 8.82 11.73 12.33
N SER A 240 8.82 10.49 11.83
CA SER A 240 7.65 9.61 11.73
C SER A 240 7.49 8.70 12.93
#